data_AF-A0A812P5H4-F1
#
_entry.id   AF-A0A812P5H4-F1
#
_cell.length_a   1.000
_cell.length_b   1.000
_cell.length_c   1.000
_cell.angle_alpha   90.00
_cell.angle_beta   90.00
_cell.angle_gamma   90.00
#
_symmetry.space_group_name_H-M   'P 1'
#
loop_
_entity.id
_entity.type
_entity.pdbx_description
1 polymer ?
#
loop_
_entity_poly.entity_id
_entity_poly.type
_entity_poly.pdbx_seq_one_letter_code
_entity_poly.pdbx_strand_id
1 'polypeptide(L)'
;YRLILKPDNTAKVEIDGESIYEGSLKEDWELLAPKEIKDPEDKKPSDWVDDSMMDDPEDKKPDGWVEEKRIVDSKATKPDDWDDEEDGEWEAPMIDNPDYKGEWTVKRISNPAYKGFWEAKKIANPEYVDDDNLYKYEDFGFIGFDLWQVKGNTIFDNIIITDDVKEADAFVEKWKALSE
;
A
#
# COMPACT_ATOMS: atom_id res chain seq x y z
N TYR A 1 15.21 -23.15 -15.02
CA TYR A 1 14.18 -22.15 -15.35
C TYR A 1 13.85 -22.24 -16.84
N ARG A 2 12.58 -22.16 -17.20
CA ARG A 2 12.10 -22.11 -18.59
C ARG A 2 10.95 -21.12 -18.71
N LEU A 3 11.00 -20.25 -19.72
CA LEU A 3 9.90 -19.38 -20.13
C LEU A 3 9.41 -19.85 -21.50
N ILE A 4 8.10 -20.04 -21.63
CA ILE A 4 7.44 -20.35 -22.89
C ILE A 4 6.45 -19.23 -23.16
N LEU A 5 6.61 -18.56 -24.30
CA LEU A 5 5.73 -17.51 -24.76
C LEU A 5 5.07 -17.96 -26.07
N LYS A 6 3.73 -17.91 -26.13
CA LYS A 6 2.96 -18.41 -27.27
C LYS A 6 2.31 -17.27 -28.08
N PRO A 7 1.98 -17.50 -29.37
CA PRO A 7 1.31 -16.53 -30.23
C PRO A 7 -0.10 -16.09 -29.78
N ASP A 8 -0.72 -16.81 -28.85
CA ASP A 8 -2.01 -16.47 -28.26
C ASP A 8 -1.89 -15.53 -27.05
N ASN A 9 -0.72 -14.90 -26.86
CA ASN A 9 -0.38 -14.05 -25.72
C ASN A 9 -0.43 -14.78 -24.38
N THR A 10 -0.27 -16.11 -24.36
CA THR A 10 -0.08 -16.85 -23.11
C THR A 10 1.40 -17.07 -22.81
N ALA A 11 1.73 -17.00 -21.52
CA ALA A 11 3.06 -17.30 -21.02
C ALA A 11 3.00 -18.40 -19.97
N LYS A 12 4.00 -19.30 -19.99
CA LYS A 12 4.21 -20.33 -18.99
C LYS A 12 5.63 -20.23 -18.46
N VAL A 13 5.78 -20.24 -17.14
CA VAL A 13 7.09 -20.26 -16.46
C VAL A 13 7.22 -21.55 -15.67
N GLU A 14 8.37 -22.18 -15.83
CA GLU A 14 8.70 -23.42 -15.14
C GLU A 14 10.03 -23.31 -14.40
N ILE A 15 10.08 -23.92 -13.22
CA ILE A 15 11.28 -24.11 -12.42
C ILE A 15 11.47 -25.62 -12.29
N ASP A 16 12.67 -26.09 -12.62
CA ASP A 16 13.03 -27.52 -12.55
C ASP A 16 12.06 -28.45 -13.32
N GLY A 17 11.45 -27.92 -14.39
CA GLY A 17 10.46 -28.61 -15.23
C GLY A 17 9.05 -28.69 -14.63
N GLU A 18 8.82 -28.06 -13.48
CA GLU A 18 7.50 -27.90 -12.88
C GLU A 18 6.91 -26.53 -13.20
N SER A 19 5.63 -26.49 -13.57
CA SER A 19 4.93 -25.24 -13.87
C SER A 19 4.65 -24.46 -12.60
N ILE A 20 5.18 -23.24 -12.51
CA ILE A 20 4.94 -22.32 -11.41
C ILE A 20 3.99 -21.17 -11.79
N TYR A 21 3.81 -20.94 -13.09
CA TYR A 21 2.92 -19.92 -13.63
C TYR A 21 2.46 -20.32 -15.02
N GLU A 22 1.18 -20.12 -15.30
CA GLU A 22 0.58 -20.19 -16.63
C GLU A 22 -0.54 -19.17 -16.68
N GLY A 23 -0.49 -18.26 -17.65
CA GLY A 23 -1.37 -17.09 -17.64
C GLY A 23 -1.34 -16.29 -18.94
N SER A 24 -2.15 -15.24 -18.98
CA SER A 24 -2.34 -14.35 -20.13
C SER A 24 -1.56 -13.05 -19.95
N LEU A 25 -0.77 -12.67 -20.96
CA LEU A 25 -0.10 -11.37 -20.99
C LEU A 25 -1.09 -10.19 -20.97
N LYS A 26 -2.32 -10.39 -21.45
CA LYS A 26 -3.35 -9.34 -21.48
C LYS A 26 -4.01 -9.11 -20.11
N GLU A 27 -4.03 -10.13 -19.25
CA GLU A 27 -4.82 -10.14 -18.02
C GLU A 27 -3.95 -10.10 -16.78
N ASP A 28 -2.85 -10.84 -16.79
CA ASP A 28 -1.99 -11.02 -15.62
C ASP A 28 -0.83 -10.02 -15.57
N TRP A 29 -0.61 -9.28 -16.67
CA TRP A 29 0.49 -8.30 -16.81
C TRP A 29 -0.04 -6.91 -17.14
N GLU A 30 0.64 -5.88 -16.63
CA GLU A 30 0.34 -4.47 -16.89
C GLU A 30 0.95 -4.01 -18.23
N LEU A 31 0.61 -4.71 -19.32
CA LEU A 31 1.08 -4.38 -20.68
C LEU A 31 0.08 -3.50 -21.47
N LEU A 32 -1.19 -3.53 -21.07
CA LEU A 32 -2.26 -2.72 -21.64
C LEU A 32 -2.78 -1.74 -20.60
N ALA A 33 -3.35 -0.64 -21.06
CA ALA A 33 -4.12 0.24 -20.18
C ALA A 33 -5.28 -0.57 -19.52
N PRO A 34 -5.73 -0.20 -18.31
CA PRO A 34 -6.84 -0.92 -17.67
C PRO A 34 -8.11 -0.79 -18.51
N LYS A 35 -8.93 -1.84 -18.58
CA LYS A 35 -10.20 -1.83 -19.34
C LYS A 35 -11.21 -0.81 -18.78
N GLU A 36 -11.15 -0.54 -17.48
CA GLU A 36 -12.04 0.38 -16.79
C GLU A 36 -11.22 1.37 -15.95
N ILE A 37 -11.67 2.62 -15.93
CA ILE A 37 -11.16 3.68 -15.06
C ILE A 37 -12.29 4.25 -14.22
N LYS A 38 -11.95 4.89 -13.09
CA LYS A 38 -12.92 5.69 -12.35
C LYS A 38 -13.33 6.88 -13.20
N ASP A 39 -14.62 7.15 -13.27
CA ASP A 39 -15.19 8.28 -13.97
C ASP A 39 -14.63 9.59 -13.36
N PRO A 40 -13.84 10.37 -14.11
CA PRO A 40 -13.25 11.60 -13.60
C PRO A 40 -14.30 12.69 -13.33
N GLU A 41 -15.46 12.60 -13.98
CA GLU A 41 -16.58 13.53 -13.84
C GLU A 41 -17.54 13.12 -12.73
N ASP A 42 -17.53 11.86 -12.28
CA ASP A 42 -18.33 11.41 -11.15
C ASP A 42 -17.75 11.94 -9.84
N LYS A 43 -18.58 12.69 -9.11
CA LYS A 43 -18.21 13.31 -7.83
C LYS A 43 -19.13 12.80 -6.75
N LYS A 44 -18.56 12.62 -5.56
CA LYS A 44 -19.32 12.29 -4.36
C LYS A 44 -20.45 13.31 -4.19
N PRO A 45 -21.72 12.87 -4.18
CA PRO A 45 -22.84 13.76 -3.91
C PRO A 45 -22.68 14.42 -2.53
N SER A 46 -23.06 15.68 -2.41
CA SER A 46 -22.95 16.42 -1.15
C SER A 46 -23.82 15.84 -0.02
N ASP A 47 -24.88 15.10 -0.38
CA ASP A 47 -25.76 14.40 0.54
C ASP A 47 -25.33 12.94 0.83
N TRP A 48 -24.17 12.53 0.32
CA TRP A 48 -23.63 11.20 0.57
C TRP A 48 -22.79 11.17 1.85
N VAL A 49 -23.30 10.47 2.86
CA VAL A 49 -22.61 10.28 4.13
C VAL A 49 -21.86 8.97 4.10
N ASP A 50 -20.54 9.02 4.14
CA ASP A 50 -19.62 7.88 4.18
C ASP A 50 -18.91 7.72 5.54
N ASP A 51 -19.18 8.60 6.50
CA ASP A 51 -18.81 8.36 7.89
C ASP A 51 -19.88 7.49 8.55
N SER A 52 -19.49 6.29 8.98
CA SER A 52 -20.37 5.34 9.64
C SER A 52 -20.73 5.76 11.07
N MET A 53 -19.97 6.71 11.62
CA MET A 53 -20.19 7.26 12.95
C MET A 53 -20.48 8.76 12.85
N MET A 54 -21.23 9.28 13.82
CA MET A 54 -21.44 10.71 14.00
C MET A 54 -21.36 11.04 15.47
N ASP A 55 -21.16 12.32 15.76
CA ASP A 55 -21.18 12.82 17.13
C ASP A 55 -22.63 12.76 17.65
N ASP A 56 -22.81 12.27 18.87
CA ASP A 56 -24.11 12.18 19.52
C ASP A 56 -24.61 13.60 19.81
N PRO A 57 -25.68 14.08 19.15
CA PRO A 57 -26.15 15.45 19.32
C PRO A 57 -26.71 15.72 20.73
N GLU A 58 -27.05 14.66 21.46
CA GLU A 58 -27.54 14.75 22.83
C GLU A 58 -26.40 14.69 23.86
N ASP A 59 -25.19 14.29 23.46
CA ASP A 59 -24.04 14.25 24.37
C ASP A 59 -23.40 15.63 24.48
N LYS A 60 -23.33 16.13 25.71
CA LYS A 60 -22.78 17.44 26.03
C LYS A 60 -21.70 17.28 27.08
N LYS A 61 -20.66 18.08 26.95
CA LYS A 61 -19.60 18.17 27.95
C LYS A 61 -20.23 18.39 29.33
N PRO A 62 -20.00 17.47 30.30
CA PRO A 62 -20.55 17.63 31.63
C PRO A 62 -20.04 18.90 32.32
N ASP A 63 -20.92 19.54 33.08
CA ASP A 63 -20.52 20.65 33.95
C ASP A 63 -19.47 20.16 34.96
N GLY A 64 -18.32 20.85 35.01
CA GLY A 64 -17.18 20.46 35.87
C GLY A 64 -16.26 19.39 35.28
N TRP A 65 -16.23 19.25 33.95
CA TRP A 65 -15.17 18.49 33.26
C TRP A 65 -13.92 19.34 33.06
N VAL A 66 -12.84 19.00 33.77
CA VAL A 66 -11.59 19.76 33.78
C VAL A 66 -10.60 19.15 32.78
N GLU A 67 -10.22 19.92 31.76
CA GLU A 67 -9.26 19.52 30.72
C GLU A 67 -7.88 20.16 30.93
N GLU A 68 -7.78 21.06 31.90
CA GLU A 68 -6.52 21.70 32.24
C GLU A 68 -5.64 20.71 33.00
N LYS A 69 -4.63 20.16 32.32
CA LYS A 69 -3.73 19.14 32.86
C LYS A 69 -2.87 19.65 34.01
N ARG A 70 -2.58 20.96 34.04
CA ARG A 70 -1.68 21.58 35.03
C ARG A 70 -2.26 22.88 35.57
N ILE A 71 -2.20 23.02 36.89
CA ILE A 71 -2.64 24.22 37.60
C ILE A 71 -1.48 24.76 38.43
N VAL A 72 -1.52 26.04 38.77
CA VAL A 72 -0.54 26.67 39.66
C VAL A 72 -0.65 26.04 41.06
N ASP A 73 0.47 25.65 41.66
CA ASP A 73 0.48 25.13 43.03
C ASP A 73 0.17 26.24 44.04
N SER A 74 -1.07 26.28 44.51
CA SER A 74 -1.52 27.26 45.49
C SER A 74 -0.87 27.08 46.88
N LYS A 75 -0.15 25.98 47.11
CA LYS A 75 0.59 25.72 48.36
C LYS A 75 2.07 26.06 48.25
N ALA A 76 2.57 26.30 47.04
CA ALA A 76 3.92 26.78 46.86
C ALA A 76 4.01 28.21 47.40
N THR A 77 5.08 28.49 48.13
CA THR A 77 5.42 29.82 48.63
C THR A 77 6.81 30.17 48.15
N LYS A 78 7.04 31.47 47.95
CA LYS A 78 8.34 31.99 47.56
C LYS A 78 9.39 31.55 48.59
N PRO A 79 10.50 30.91 48.18
CA PRO A 79 11.57 30.52 49.09
C PRO A 79 12.18 31.74 49.80
N ASP A 80 12.59 31.56 51.05
CA ASP A 80 13.21 32.64 51.85
C ASP A 80 14.53 33.16 51.26
N ASP A 81 15.19 32.36 50.42
CA ASP A 81 16.49 32.66 49.78
C ASP A 81 16.35 33.18 48.33
N TRP A 82 15.13 33.54 47.90
CA TRP A 82 14.89 34.03 46.53
C TRP A 82 15.07 35.54 46.41
N ASP A 83 15.89 35.99 45.45
CA ASP A 83 16.14 37.40 45.18
C ASP A 83 15.46 37.84 43.87
N ASP A 84 14.46 38.73 43.94
CA ASP A 84 13.73 39.17 42.73
C ASP A 84 14.58 40.04 41.78
N GLU A 85 15.67 40.65 42.26
CA GLU A 85 16.54 41.51 41.44
C GLU A 85 17.55 40.67 40.63
N GLU A 86 17.96 39.52 41.14
CA GLU A 86 18.93 38.60 40.51
C GLU A 86 18.25 37.39 39.81
N ASP A 87 17.19 36.81 40.39
CA ASP A 87 16.48 35.62 39.87
C ASP A 87 15.17 35.95 39.10
N GLY A 88 14.67 37.19 39.22
CA GLY A 88 13.42 37.66 38.62
C GLY A 88 12.18 37.46 39.50
N GLU A 89 11.00 37.90 39.03
CA GLU A 89 9.74 37.74 39.78
C GLU A 89 9.42 36.25 39.98
N TRP A 90 9.25 35.83 41.24
CA TRP A 90 8.91 34.45 41.56
C TRP A 90 7.52 34.07 41.04
N GLU A 91 7.45 32.99 40.26
CA GLU A 91 6.20 32.35 39.85
C GLU A 91 6.05 30.97 40.51
N ALA A 92 4.86 30.69 41.05
CA ALA A 92 4.58 29.39 41.65
C ALA A 92 4.64 28.26 40.58
N PRO A 93 5.26 27.10 40.89
CA PRO A 93 5.38 26.01 39.94
C PRO A 93 4.00 25.44 39.56
N MET A 94 3.88 24.99 38.31
CA MET A 94 2.71 24.24 37.86
C MET A 94 2.77 22.80 38.34
N ILE A 95 1.70 22.31 38.96
CA ILE A 95 1.50 20.92 39.37
C ILE A 95 0.42 20.26 38.53
N ASP A 96 0.44 18.93 38.47
CA ASP A 96 -0.61 18.18 37.79
C ASP A 96 -1.94 18.39 38.51
N ASN A 97 -2.98 18.76 37.74
CA ASN A 97 -4.29 19.05 38.28
C ASN A 97 -4.98 17.75 38.72
N PRO A 98 -5.26 17.54 40.03
CA PRO A 98 -5.88 16.32 40.51
C PRO A 98 -7.30 16.12 39.98
N ASP A 99 -7.97 17.20 39.54
CA ASP A 99 -9.31 17.15 38.98
C ASP A 99 -9.32 16.95 37.45
N TYR A 100 -8.15 16.86 36.79
CA TYR A 100 -8.04 16.65 35.35
C TYR A 100 -8.70 15.34 34.92
N LYS A 101 -9.68 15.42 34.01
CA LYS A 101 -10.47 14.28 33.52
C LYS A 101 -10.11 13.84 32.10
N GLY A 102 -9.10 14.47 31.49
CA GLY A 102 -8.78 14.26 30.07
C GLY A 102 -9.45 15.30 29.17
N GLU A 103 -9.05 15.38 27.91
CA GLU A 103 -9.79 16.13 26.89
C GLU A 103 -11.16 15.47 26.68
N TRP A 104 -12.24 16.25 26.79
CA TRP A 104 -13.58 15.74 26.53
C TRP A 104 -13.74 15.47 25.04
N THR A 105 -14.19 14.27 24.70
CA THR A 105 -14.63 13.91 23.36
C THR A 105 -16.10 13.55 23.40
N VAL A 106 -16.85 14.06 22.42
CA VAL A 106 -18.26 13.73 22.26
C VAL A 106 -18.40 12.24 21.93
N LYS A 107 -19.38 11.60 22.54
CA LYS A 107 -19.72 10.21 22.25
C LYS A 107 -20.04 10.04 20.76
N ARG A 108 -19.41 9.06 20.13
CA ARG A 108 -19.68 8.67 18.75
C ARG A 108 -20.80 7.63 18.72
N ILE A 109 -21.83 7.85 17.90
CA ILE A 109 -22.94 6.92 17.66
C ILE A 109 -23.01 6.54 16.18
N SER A 110 -23.64 5.41 15.87
CA SER A 110 -23.86 4.99 14.49
C SER A 110 -24.64 6.07 13.73
N ASN A 111 -24.14 6.46 12.56
CA ASN A 111 -24.77 7.46 11.74
C ASN A 111 -25.92 6.84 10.91
N PRO A 112 -27.20 7.15 11.21
CA PRO A 112 -28.33 6.56 10.48
C PRO A 112 -28.41 7.03 9.02
N ALA A 113 -27.71 8.12 8.66
CA ALA A 113 -27.63 8.61 7.29
C ALA A 113 -26.49 7.97 6.48
N TYR A 114 -25.65 7.13 7.09
CA TYR A 114 -24.53 6.45 6.41
C TYR A 114 -25.03 5.62 5.21
N LYS A 115 -24.48 5.92 4.03
CA LYS A 115 -24.82 5.28 2.76
C LYS A 115 -23.73 4.32 2.26
N GLY A 116 -22.66 4.11 3.03
CA GLY A 116 -21.49 3.35 2.59
C GLY A 116 -20.33 4.25 2.15
N PHE A 117 -19.15 3.66 2.00
CA PHE A 117 -18.04 4.33 1.35
C PHE A 117 -18.43 4.70 -0.09
N TRP A 118 -18.26 5.97 -0.43
CA TRP A 118 -18.51 6.41 -1.80
C TRP A 118 -17.34 5.98 -2.70
N GLU A 119 -17.65 5.33 -3.82
CA GLU A 119 -16.71 5.06 -4.89
C GLU A 119 -17.27 5.64 -6.19
N ALA A 120 -16.41 6.33 -6.94
CA ALA A 120 -16.75 6.81 -8.28
C ALA A 120 -17.13 5.63 -9.18
N LYS A 121 -18.13 5.83 -10.04
CA LYS A 121 -18.51 4.85 -11.06
C LYS A 121 -17.31 4.48 -11.91
N LYS A 122 -17.23 3.20 -12.29
CA LYS A 122 -16.26 2.74 -13.28
C LYS A 122 -16.84 2.94 -14.68
N ILE A 123 -16.04 3.48 -15.58
CA ILE A 123 -16.37 3.65 -16.99
C ILE A 123 -15.31 2.95 -17.85
N ALA A 124 -15.68 2.60 -19.07
CA ALA A 124 -14.74 2.07 -20.05
C ALA A 124 -13.59 3.06 -20.26
N ASN A 125 -12.35 2.57 -20.23
CA ASN A 125 -11.18 3.40 -20.45
C ASN A 125 -11.04 3.72 -21.95
N PRO A 126 -11.15 4.98 -22.39
CA PRO A 126 -10.98 5.34 -23.79
C PRO A 126 -9.57 5.05 -24.32
N GLU A 127 -8.57 4.96 -23.44
CA GLU A 127 -7.18 4.64 -23.78
C GLU A 127 -6.93 3.13 -23.86
N TYR A 128 -7.90 2.29 -23.49
CA TYR A 128 -7.76 0.85 -23.66
C TYR A 128 -7.86 0.48 -25.14
N VAL A 129 -6.78 -0.07 -25.65
CA VAL A 129 -6.71 -0.68 -26.98
C VAL A 129 -6.24 -2.11 -26.79
N ASP A 130 -7.01 -3.07 -27.29
CA ASP A 130 -6.61 -4.47 -27.27
C ASP A 130 -5.49 -4.72 -28.29
N ASP A 131 -4.54 -5.58 -27.94
CA ASP A 131 -3.41 -5.94 -28.82
C ASP A 131 -3.17 -7.45 -28.82
N ASP A 132 -3.37 -8.08 -29.98
CA ASP A 132 -3.09 -9.51 -30.18
C ASP A 132 -1.61 -9.83 -30.41
N ASN A 133 -0.75 -8.81 -30.54
CA ASN A 133 0.67 -8.98 -30.85
C ASN A 133 1.60 -8.70 -29.65
N LEU A 134 1.09 -8.71 -28.41
CA LEU A 134 1.92 -8.49 -27.22
C LEU A 134 3.09 -9.48 -27.09
N TYR A 135 2.89 -10.72 -27.55
CA TYR A 135 3.94 -11.74 -27.57
C TYR A 135 5.05 -11.47 -28.59
N LYS A 136 4.77 -10.63 -29.60
CA LYS A 136 5.55 -10.55 -30.83
C LYS A 136 6.63 -9.49 -30.72
N TYR A 137 7.85 -9.92 -31.00
CA TYR A 137 9.00 -9.04 -31.18
C TYR A 137 9.51 -9.20 -32.62
N GLU A 138 10.06 -8.13 -33.19
CA GLU A 138 10.58 -8.18 -34.56
C GLU A 138 11.85 -9.04 -34.66
N ASP A 139 12.76 -8.89 -33.69
CA ASP A 139 14.01 -9.64 -33.61
C ASP A 139 14.54 -9.65 -32.17
N PHE A 140 15.21 -10.75 -31.80
CA PHE A 140 15.89 -10.91 -30.51
C PHE A 140 17.41 -10.97 -30.77
N GLY A 141 18.03 -9.81 -31.00
CA GLY A 141 19.41 -9.73 -31.49
C GLY A 141 20.50 -10.27 -30.54
N PHE A 142 20.35 -10.12 -29.22
CA PHE A 142 21.37 -10.52 -28.24
C PHE A 142 20.77 -11.13 -26.98
N ILE A 143 21.50 -12.05 -26.35
CA ILE A 143 21.27 -12.52 -24.99
C ILE A 143 22.29 -11.83 -24.08
N GLY A 144 21.80 -11.07 -23.10
CA GLY A 144 22.64 -10.34 -22.14
C GLY A 144 22.37 -10.79 -20.71
N PHE A 145 23.42 -10.93 -19.92
CA PHE A 145 23.34 -11.09 -18.47
C PHE A 145 23.88 -9.82 -17.82
N ASP A 146 22.98 -8.96 -17.35
CA ASP A 146 23.31 -7.77 -16.57
C ASP A 146 22.71 -7.92 -15.16
N LEU A 147 23.58 -8.12 -14.17
CA LEU A 147 23.19 -8.56 -12.83
C LEU A 147 24.06 -7.88 -11.77
N TRP A 148 23.45 -7.58 -10.62
CA TRP A 148 24.17 -7.17 -9.41
C TRP A 148 24.27 -8.34 -8.43
N GLN A 149 25.47 -8.60 -7.90
CA GLN A 149 25.71 -9.64 -6.90
C GLN A 149 26.57 -9.12 -5.74
N VAL A 150 26.16 -9.40 -4.51
CA VAL A 150 26.96 -9.12 -3.31
C VAL A 150 28.00 -10.22 -3.06
N LYS A 151 27.59 -11.49 -3.24
CA LYS A 151 28.46 -12.67 -3.22
C LYS A 151 28.44 -13.30 -4.60
N GLY A 152 29.62 -13.48 -5.19
CA GLY A 152 29.77 -14.14 -6.48
C GLY A 152 29.67 -15.66 -6.39
N ASN A 153 30.12 -16.33 -7.46
CA ASN A 153 30.11 -17.79 -7.70
C ASN A 153 28.80 -18.39 -8.22
N THR A 154 27.85 -17.58 -8.67
CA THR A 154 26.75 -18.09 -9.48
C THR A 154 27.27 -18.51 -10.85
N ILE A 155 26.97 -19.74 -11.25
CA ILE A 155 27.29 -20.27 -12.58
C ILE A 155 25.99 -20.35 -13.36
N PHE A 156 25.96 -19.71 -14.53
CA PHE A 156 24.91 -19.87 -15.52
C PHE A 156 25.45 -20.77 -16.62
N ASP A 157 24.73 -21.85 -16.92
CA ASP A 157 25.05 -22.78 -18.00
C ASP A 157 23.72 -23.29 -18.59
N ASN A 158 23.81 -24.10 -19.65
CA ASN A 158 22.67 -24.76 -20.28
C ASN A 158 21.63 -23.75 -20.81
N ILE A 159 22.09 -22.72 -21.52
CA ILE A 159 21.22 -21.71 -22.12
C ILE A 159 20.76 -22.21 -23.49
N ILE A 160 19.44 -22.25 -23.70
CA ILE A 160 18.80 -22.57 -24.98
C ILE A 160 17.69 -21.55 -25.28
N ILE A 161 17.61 -21.11 -26.53
CA ILE A 161 16.48 -20.38 -27.10
C ILE A 161 16.06 -21.13 -28.36
N THR A 162 14.80 -21.53 -28.41
CA THR A 162 14.23 -22.30 -29.52
C THR A 162 12.73 -22.03 -29.62
N ASP A 163 12.18 -22.21 -30.82
CA ASP A 163 10.75 -22.22 -31.08
C ASP A 163 10.15 -23.65 -31.11
N ASP A 164 10.99 -24.68 -30.96
CA ASP A 164 10.55 -26.08 -30.84
C ASP A 164 10.47 -26.52 -29.38
N VAL A 165 9.23 -26.68 -28.90
CA VAL A 165 8.94 -27.16 -27.54
C VAL A 165 9.58 -28.52 -27.27
N LYS A 166 9.66 -29.43 -28.27
CA LYS A 166 10.24 -30.76 -28.09
C LYS A 166 11.75 -30.71 -27.90
N GLU A 167 12.42 -29.79 -28.59
CA GLU A 167 13.85 -29.56 -28.40
C GLU A 167 14.11 -29.05 -26.98
N ALA A 168 13.32 -28.08 -26.52
CA ALA A 168 13.40 -27.56 -25.17
C ALA A 168 13.10 -28.64 -24.11
N ASP A 169 12.08 -29.49 -24.32
CA ASP A 169 11.75 -30.61 -23.43
C ASP A 169 12.91 -31.60 -23.32
N ALA A 170 13.49 -32.02 -24.45
CA ALA A 170 14.64 -32.92 -24.46
C ALA A 170 15.87 -32.30 -23.78
N PHE A 171 16.01 -30.98 -23.85
CA PHE A 171 17.08 -30.25 -23.17
C PHE A 171 16.89 -30.22 -21.65
N VAL A 172 15.65 -30.03 -21.17
CA VAL A 172 15.30 -30.11 -19.74
C VAL A 172 15.60 -31.50 -19.19
N GLU A 173 15.21 -32.57 -19.90
CA GLU A 173 15.48 -33.95 -19.45
C GLU A 173 16.98 -34.25 -19.33
N LYS A 174 17.79 -33.76 -20.28
CA LYS A 174 19.27 -33.86 -20.19
C LYS A 174 19.83 -33.12 -18.98
N TRP A 175 19.34 -31.91 -18.70
CA TRP A 175 19.77 -31.12 -17.55
C TRP A 175 19.38 -31.79 -16.22
N LYS A 176 18.15 -32.33 -16.12
CA LYS A 176 17.70 -33.09 -14.94
C LYS A 176 18.60 -34.28 -14.65
N ALA A 177 18.92 -35.07 -15.67
CA ALA A 177 19.81 -36.23 -15.53
C ALA A 177 21.25 -35.88 -15.09
N LEU A 178 21.69 -34.63 -15.28
CA LEU A 178 23.00 -34.13 -14.80
C LEU A 178 22.94 -33.51 -13.40
N SER A 179 21.75 -33.15 -12.94
CA SER A 179 21.52 -32.44 -11.67
C SER A 179 21.09 -33.36 -10.53
N GLU A 180 20.70 -34.61 -10.85
CA GLU A 180 20.51 -35.73 -9.92
C GLU A 180 21.84 -36.43 -9.57
#